data_AF-A0A921ND48-F1
#
_entry.id   AF-A0A921ND48-F1
#
_cell.length_a   1.000
_cell.length_b   1.000
_cell.length_c   1.000
_cell.angle_alpha   90.00
_cell.angle_beta   90.00
_cell.angle_gamma   90.00
#
_symmetry.space_group_name_H-M   'P 1'
#
loop_
_entity.id
_entity.type
_entity.pdbx_description
1 polymer ?
#
loop_
_entity_poly.entity_id
_entity_poly.type
_entity_poly.pdbx_seq_one_letter_code
_entity_poly.pdbx_strand_id
1 'polypeptide(L)' 'WGYNQLRLKGFYEDKHPKATFDTKISTIQDYLYEYCNFGCAYFILKRGKKVVEKKPVKESQEV' A
#
# COMPACT_ATOMS: atom_id res chain seq x y z
N TRP A 1 -12.74 5.91 -18.51
CA TRP A 1 -11.61 6.16 -17.60
C TRP A 1 -12.15 6.67 -16.27
N GLY A 2 -12.05 5.97 -15.15
CA GLY A 2 -12.56 4.63 -14.90
C GLY A 2 -13.78 4.77 -13.99
N TYR A 3 -14.81 3.96 -14.22
CA TYR A 3 -16.00 3.87 -13.39
C TYR A 3 -15.60 3.85 -11.90
N ASN A 4 -16.34 4.54 -11.02
CA ASN A 4 -16.19 4.57 -9.55
C ASN A 4 -16.27 3.16 -8.92
N GLN A 5 -15.37 2.27 -9.33
CA GLN A 5 -15.30 0.87 -9.03
C GLN A 5 -14.08 0.70 -8.13
N LEU A 6 -14.33 0.13 -6.96
CA LEU A 6 -13.29 -0.22 -6.02
C LEU A 6 -12.35 -1.24 -6.65
N ARG A 7 -11.05 -0.91 -6.71
CA ARG A 7 -9.99 -1.82 -7.15
C ARG A 7 -9.32 -2.43 -5.93
N LEU A 8 -9.31 -3.76 -5.86
CA LEU A 8 -8.60 -4.50 -4.84
C LEU A 8 -7.34 -5.11 -5.47
N LYS A 9 -6.17 -4.67 -5.01
CA LYS A 9 -4.86 -5.20 -5.41
C LYS A 9 -4.16 -5.76 -4.18
N GLY A 10 -3.76 -7.02 -4.26
CA GLY A 10 -3.00 -7.69 -3.20
C GLY A 10 -1.51 -7.37 -3.33
N PHE A 11 -0.90 -7.01 -2.20
CA PHE A 11 0.54 -6.79 -2.06
C PHE A 11 1.09 -7.70 -0.96
N TYR A 12 2.33 -8.13 -1.12
CA TYR A 12 3.09 -8.93 -0.18
C TYR A 12 4.01 -8.03 0.65
N GLU A 13 4.40 -8.52 1.83
CA GLU A 13 5.50 -7.91 2.58
C GLU A 13 6.83 -8.10 1.82
N ASP A 14 7.72 -7.11 1.89
CA ASP A 14 8.99 -7.12 1.12
C ASP A 14 9.89 -8.33 1.42
N LYS A 15 9.71 -8.94 2.60
CA LYS A 15 10.45 -10.11 3.07
C LYS A 15 9.81 -11.45 2.66
N HIS A 16 8.66 -11.42 1.98
CA HIS A 16 7.94 -12.64 1.63
C HIS A 16 8.64 -13.33 0.43
N PRO A 17 8.94 -14.64 0.50
CA PRO A 17 9.72 -15.33 -0.52
C PRO A 17 9.01 -15.42 -1.88
N LYS A 18 7.68 -15.22 -1.90
CA LYS A 18 6.86 -15.17 -3.14
C LYS A 18 6.57 -13.75 -3.63
N ALA A 19 7.12 -12.72 -2.97
CA ALA A 19 6.91 -11.34 -3.39
C ALA A 19 7.75 -11.06 -4.65
N THR A 20 7.08 -10.82 -5.78
CA THR A 20 7.73 -10.21 -6.95
C THR A 20 7.89 -8.71 -6.71
N PHE A 21 8.83 -8.07 -7.40
CA PHE A 21 9.10 -6.64 -7.24
C PHE A 21 7.83 -5.79 -7.38
N ASP A 22 6.98 -6.08 -8.36
CA ASP A 22 5.73 -5.35 -8.61
C ASP A 22 4.63 -5.59 -7.56
N THR A 23 4.72 -6.67 -6.79
CA THR A 23 3.71 -7.03 -5.78
C THR A 23 4.19 -6.75 -4.36
N LYS A 24 5.29 -5.99 -4.20
CA LYS A 24 5.81 -5.58 -2.89
C LYS A 24 5.03 -4.42 -2.31
N ILE A 25 5.01 -4.31 -0.99
CA ILE A 25 4.38 -3.19 -0.32
C ILE A 25 5.08 -1.86 -0.66
N SER A 26 6.38 -1.90 -0.91
CA SER A 26 7.17 -0.73 -1.32
C SER A 26 6.69 -0.12 -2.65
N THR A 27 6.13 -0.90 -3.58
CA THR A 27 5.67 -0.42 -4.90
C THR A 27 4.21 0.04 -4.91
N ILE A 28 3.54 0.09 -3.74
CA ILE A 28 2.16 0.60 -3.65
C ILE A 28 2.07 2.06 -4.12
N GLN A 29 3.07 2.88 -3.80
CA GLN A 29 3.05 4.30 -4.18
C GLN A 29 3.03 4.45 -5.70
N ASP A 30 3.88 3.71 -6.41
CA ASP A 30 3.92 3.69 -7.87
C ASP A 30 2.60 3.19 -8.46
N TYR A 31 2.01 2.14 -7.87
CA TYR A 31 0.69 1.66 -8.27
C TYR A 31 -0.40 2.74 -8.13
N LEU A 32 -0.36 3.52 -7.04
CA LEU A 32 -1.29 4.62 -6.87
C LEU A 32 -1.02 5.73 -7.90
N TYR A 33 0.23 6.05 -8.21
CA TYR A 33 0.52 7.07 -9.23
C TYR A 33 0.10 6.68 -10.65
N GLU A 34 0.20 5.39 -11.00
CA GLU A 34 -0.18 4.91 -12.34
C GLU A 34 -1.69 4.72 -12.51
N TYR A 35 -2.38 4.24 -11.46
CA TYR A 35 -3.78 3.81 -11.57
C TYR A 35 -4.77 4.69 -10.80
N CYS A 36 -4.29 5.57 -9.92
CA CYS A 36 -5.08 6.48 -9.11
C CYS A 36 -4.85 7.92 -9.63
N ASN A 37 -5.87 8.49 -10.27
CA ASN A 37 -5.84 9.91 -10.64
C ASN A 37 -5.68 10.78 -9.38
N PHE A 38 -5.06 11.95 -9.53
CA PHE A 38 -4.92 12.93 -8.45
C PHE A 38 -6.26 13.20 -7.76
N GLY A 39 -6.27 13.16 -6.42
CA GLY A 39 -7.47 13.38 -5.61
C GLY A 39 -8.38 12.17 -5.42
N CYS A 40 -8.01 11.00 -5.95
CA CYS A 40 -8.77 9.77 -5.73
C CYS A 40 -8.52 9.21 -4.30
N ALA A 41 -9.60 8.85 -3.61
CA ALA A 41 -9.51 8.27 -2.27
C ALA A 41 -9.08 6.80 -2.34
N TYR A 42 -8.13 6.42 -1.50
CA TYR A 42 -7.67 5.06 -1.36
C TYR A 42 -7.51 4.69 0.12
N PHE A 43 -7.50 3.40 0.41
CA PHE A 43 -7.23 2.87 1.74
C PHE A 43 -6.32 1.65 1.63
N ILE A 44 -5.48 1.44 2.64
CA ILE A 44 -4.54 0.31 2.70
C ILE A 44 -4.93 -0.54 3.90
N LEU A 45 -5.25 -1.81 3.63
CA LEU A 45 -5.52 -2.79 4.67
C LEU A 45 -4.31 -3.69 4.85
N LYS A 46 -3.78 -3.74 6.07
CA LYS A 46 -2.78 -4.73 6.46
C LYS A 46 -3.46 -5.82 7.26
N ARG A 47 -3.29 -7.09 6.85
CA ARG A 47 -3.69 -8.22 7.68
C ARG A 47 -2.87 -8.22 8.97
N GLY A 48 -3.49 -7.79 10.06
CA GLY A 48 -2.87 -7.82 11.38
C GLY A 48 -2.52 -9.25 11.77
N LYS A 49 -1.27 -9.46 12.22
CA LYS A 49 -1.02 -10.54 13.19
C LYS A 49 -1.77 -10.13 14.47
N LYS A 50 -2.30 -11.09 15.24
CA LYS A 50 -2.98 -10.82 16.53
C LYS A 50 -2.27 -9.68 17.26
N VAL A 51 -3.02 -8.64 17.58
CA VAL A 51 -2.51 -7.30 17.89
C VAL A 51 -1.46 -7.38 19.01
N VAL A 52 -0.21 -7.05 18.67
CA VAL A 52 0.68 -6.43 19.65
C VAL A 52 0.88 -5.02 19.11
N GLU A 53 0.31 -4.06 19.82
CA GLU A 53 0.26 -2.64 19.46
C GLU A 53 1.66 -2.15 19.08
N LYS A 54 1.84 -1.75 17.82
CA LYS A 54 3.03 -0.99 17.41
C LYS A 54 2.62 0.45 17.19
N LYS A 55 3.13 1.31 18.07
CA LYS A 55 2.99 2.77 18.10
C LYS A 55 3.28 3.38 16.71
N PRO A 56 2.65 4.51 16.37
CA PRO A 56 2.83 5.16 15.08
C PRO A 56 4.30 5.55 14.90
N VAL A 57 4.92 5.08 13.82
CA VAL A 57 6.20 5.60 13.33
C VAL A 57 5.89 6.98 12.76
N LYS A 58 6.37 8.02 13.44
CA LYS A 58 6.39 9.39 12.92
C LYS A 58 7.40 9.40 11.77
N GLU A 59 6.91 9.68 10.56
CA GLU A 59 7.78 9.92 9.42
C GLU A 59 8.38 11.32 9.59
N SER A 60 9.68 11.35 9.84
CA SER A 60 10.48 12.57 9.92
C SER A 60 10.50 13.23 8.54
N GLN A 61 9.86 14.39 8.41
CA GLN A 61 10.20 15.34 7.36
C GLN A 61 11.54 15.99 7.75
N GLU A 62 12.58 15.69 6.98
CA GLU A 62 13.87 16.39 6.88
C GLU A 62 13.89 16.83 5.39
N VAL A 63 13.97 18.10 4.97
CA VAL A 63 14.70 19.31 5.39
C VAL A 63 13.82 20.54 5.15
#